data_AF-A0A925MH43-F1
#
_entry.id   AF-A0A925MH43-F1
#
_cell.length_a   1.000
_cell.length_b   1.000
_cell.length_c   1.000
_cell.angle_alpha   90.00
_cell.angle_beta   90.00
_cell.angle_gamma   90.00
#
_symmetry.space_group_name_H-M   'P 1'
#
loop_
_entity.id
_entity.type
_entity.pdbx_description
1 polymer ?
#
loop_
_entity_poly.entity_id
_entity_poly.type
_entity_poly.pdbx_seq_one_letter_code
_entity_poly.pdbx_strand_id
1 'polypeptide(L)'
;MPRQVRAGVTGHGFRDLIAAYVHHQYSEHGLVVYREVNLGKTIIAKDRQIDVFVMRPSDQKAIAIECKYQDVQGTADEKIPYALDDLAALWIPGCLVYAGRGWSKGVLHQLEASRLAAFCLPERPNLSRSRATRELDYILAATFGFWEAILPAAKRYRR
;
A
#
# COMPACT_ATOMS: atom_id res chain seq x y z
N MET A 1 -18.92 -26.68 7.87
CA MET A 1 -17.58 -26.17 7.51
C MET A 1 -17.23 -25.07 8.48
N PRO A 2 -16.31 -25.28 9.45
CA PRO A 2 -16.01 -24.25 10.43
C PRO A 2 -15.32 -23.08 9.72
N ARG A 3 -15.93 -21.91 9.86
CA ARG A 3 -15.47 -20.62 9.35
C ARG A 3 -14.11 -20.34 9.99
N GLN A 4 -13.04 -20.43 9.22
CA GLN A 4 -11.68 -20.17 9.68
C GLN A 4 -11.64 -18.78 10.31
N VAL A 5 -11.39 -18.74 11.62
CA VAL A 5 -11.25 -17.51 12.39
C VAL A 5 -10.09 -16.74 11.77
N ARG A 6 -10.39 -15.63 11.07
CA ARG A 6 -9.35 -14.73 10.57
C ARG A 6 -8.60 -14.22 11.80
N ALA A 7 -7.39 -14.74 12.03
CA ALA A 7 -6.51 -14.22 13.07
C ALA A 7 -6.44 -12.69 12.90
N GLY A 8 -6.72 -11.96 13.99
CA GLY A 8 -6.82 -10.50 13.95
C GLY A 8 -5.56 -9.90 13.35
N VAL A 9 -5.70 -9.28 12.18
CA VAL A 9 -4.59 -8.60 11.51
C VAL A 9 -4.20 -7.42 12.40
N THR A 10 -3.01 -7.48 13.00
CA THR A 10 -2.43 -6.34 13.72
C THR A 10 -1.85 -5.34 12.74
N GLY A 11 -1.55 -4.11 13.17
CA GLY A 11 -0.89 -3.11 12.31
C GLY A 11 0.42 -3.63 11.69
N HIS A 12 1.30 -4.23 12.51
CA HIS A 12 2.53 -4.86 12.02
C HIS A 12 2.27 -6.04 11.08
N GLY A 13 1.25 -6.87 11.39
CA GLY A 13 0.85 -7.97 10.53
C GLY A 13 0.35 -7.49 9.15
N PHE A 14 -0.32 -6.34 9.10
CA PHE A 14 -0.75 -5.73 7.85
C PHE A 14 0.43 -5.22 7.02
N ARG A 15 1.36 -4.47 7.61
CA ARG A 15 2.61 -4.08 6.94
C ARG A 15 3.33 -5.28 6.33
N ASP A 16 3.50 -6.34 7.12
CA ASP A 16 4.21 -7.54 6.67
C ASP A 16 3.46 -8.27 5.55
N LEU A 17 2.12 -8.24 5.57
CA LEU A 17 1.29 -8.74 4.47
C LEU A 17 1.50 -7.93 3.18
N ILE A 18 1.51 -6.60 3.27
CA ILE A 18 1.75 -5.73 2.10
C ILE A 18 3.17 -5.93 1.56
N ALA A 19 4.19 -5.94 2.42
CA ALA A 19 5.57 -6.20 2.00
C ALA A 19 5.72 -7.55 1.30
N ALA A 20 5.15 -8.61 1.87
CA ALA A 20 5.17 -9.95 1.29
C ALA A 20 4.44 -10.00 -0.07
N TYR A 21 3.28 -9.32 -0.17
CA TYR A 21 2.53 -9.23 -1.40
C TYR A 21 3.31 -8.54 -2.52
N VAL A 22 3.89 -7.38 -2.25
CA VAL A 22 4.68 -6.63 -3.24
C VAL A 22 5.89 -7.44 -3.69
N HIS A 23 6.61 -8.05 -2.75
CA HIS A 23 7.75 -8.90 -3.07
C HIS A 23 7.34 -10.11 -3.92
N HIS A 24 6.27 -10.80 -3.53
CA HIS A 24 5.77 -11.97 -4.25
C HIS A 24 5.34 -11.63 -5.68
N GLN A 25 4.66 -10.50 -5.89
CA GLN A 25 4.14 -10.15 -7.21
C GLN A 25 5.16 -9.47 -8.14
N TYR A 26 6.13 -8.74 -7.59
CA TYR A 26 6.91 -7.78 -8.38
C TYR A 26 8.43 -7.93 -8.25
N SER A 27 8.93 -8.94 -7.53
CA SER A 27 10.36 -9.25 -7.51
C SER A 27 10.92 -9.58 -8.89
N GLU A 28 10.17 -10.32 -9.71
CA GLU A 28 10.54 -10.62 -11.11
C GLU A 28 10.55 -9.37 -12.00
N HIS A 29 9.87 -8.28 -11.58
CA HIS A 29 9.92 -6.97 -12.24
C HIS A 29 11.05 -6.08 -11.70
N GLY A 30 11.96 -6.66 -10.91
CA GLY A 30 13.14 -6.00 -10.34
C GLY A 30 12.87 -5.19 -9.07
N LEU A 31 11.68 -5.32 -8.46
CA LEU A 31 11.40 -4.60 -7.21
C LEU A 31 12.03 -5.28 -6.00
N VAL A 32 12.67 -4.46 -5.17
CA VAL A 32 13.24 -4.83 -3.87
C VAL A 32 12.43 -4.13 -2.78
N VAL A 33 12.06 -4.89 -1.75
CA VAL A 33 11.16 -4.44 -0.68
C VAL A 33 11.92 -4.42 0.65
N TYR A 34 11.87 -3.28 1.33
CA TYR A 34 12.40 -3.05 2.67
C TYR A 34 11.24 -2.72 3.62
N ARG A 35 11.44 -2.95 4.92
CA ARG A 35 10.48 -2.60 5.98
C ARG A 35 11.13 -1.64 6.97
N GLU A 36 10.32 -0.77 7.57
CA GLU A 36 10.72 0.11 8.69
C GLU A 36 11.96 0.97 8.37
N VAL A 37 11.97 1.64 7.22
CA VAL A 37 13.09 2.46 6.75
C VAL A 37 12.97 3.89 7.29
N ASN A 38 13.99 4.37 8.00
CA ASN A 38 14.05 5.77 8.43
C ASN A 38 14.30 6.68 7.22
N LEU A 39 13.43 7.67 6.99
CA LEU A 39 13.45 8.54 5.82
C LEU A 39 13.09 9.98 6.17
N GLY A 40 14.07 10.71 6.68
CA GLY A 40 13.94 12.15 6.96
C GLY A 40 13.01 12.44 8.14
N LYS A 41 12.37 13.61 8.10
CA LYS A 41 11.50 14.11 9.15
C LYS A 41 10.05 14.15 8.68
N THR A 42 9.12 13.96 9.61
CA THR A 42 7.70 14.21 9.39
C THR A 42 7.39 15.70 9.32
N ILE A 43 6.17 16.05 8.90
CA ILE A 43 5.68 17.44 8.89
C ILE A 43 5.65 18.12 10.28
N ILE A 44 5.79 17.34 11.36
CA ILE A 44 5.88 17.82 12.74
C ILE A 44 7.28 17.56 13.35
N ALA A 45 8.31 17.48 12.51
CA ALA A 45 9.73 17.36 12.89
C ALA A 45 10.12 16.09 13.68
N LYS A 46 9.31 15.02 13.63
CA LYS A 46 9.69 13.70 14.18
C LYS A 46 10.50 12.92 13.16
N ASP A 47 11.34 11.98 13.60
CA ASP A 47 11.97 11.04 12.67
C ASP A 47 10.88 10.21 11.99
N ARG A 48 10.90 10.20 10.66
CA ARG A 48 9.94 9.43 9.87
C ARG A 48 10.51 8.04 9.66
N GLN A 49 9.71 7.04 10.00
CA GLN A 49 9.96 5.65 9.64
C GLN A 49 8.84 5.21 8.69
N ILE A 50 9.23 4.78 7.48
CA ILE A 50 8.31 4.27 6.47
C ILE A 50 8.07 2.79 6.73
N ASP A 51 6.81 2.40 6.78
CA ASP A 51 6.39 1.01 6.98
C ASP A 51 6.97 0.06 5.92
N VAL A 52 6.80 0.37 4.63
CA VAL A 52 7.35 -0.40 3.52
C VAL A 52 7.99 0.53 2.49
N PHE A 53 9.26 0.30 2.14
CA PHE A 53 9.97 1.05 1.11
C PHE A 53 10.27 0.11 -0.06
N VAL A 54 9.87 0.50 -1.26
CA VAL A 54 10.05 -0.30 -2.47
C VAL A 54 10.93 0.46 -3.44
N MET A 55 11.96 -0.20 -3.97
CA MET A 55 12.90 0.39 -4.92
C MET A 55 13.17 -0.57 -6.07
N ARG A 56 13.45 -0.03 -7.25
CA ARG A 56 14.03 -0.79 -8.35
C ARG A 56 15.48 -0.37 -8.57
N PRO A 57 16.47 -1.26 -8.36
CA PRO A 57 17.88 -0.88 -8.44
C PRO A 57 18.32 -0.37 -9.82
N SER A 58 17.72 -0.86 -10.91
CA SER A 58 18.16 -0.54 -12.28
C SER A 58 17.93 0.91 -12.68
N ASP A 59 16.94 1.59 -12.11
CA ASP A 59 16.63 2.99 -12.41
C ASP A 59 16.42 3.86 -11.16
N GLN A 60 16.70 3.31 -9.98
CA GLN A 60 16.61 3.98 -8.67
C GLN A 60 15.24 4.61 -8.37
N LYS A 61 14.19 4.21 -9.10
CA LYS A 61 12.83 4.60 -8.75
C LYS A 61 12.47 3.96 -7.43
N ALA A 62 11.72 4.70 -6.61
CA ALA A 62 11.28 4.24 -5.31
C ALA A 62 9.90 4.79 -4.96
N ILE A 63 9.23 4.10 -4.04
CA ILE A 63 8.00 4.55 -3.39
C ILE A 63 8.03 4.16 -1.92
N ALA A 64 7.57 5.07 -1.07
CA ALA A 64 7.27 4.81 0.33
C ALA A 64 5.80 4.41 0.48
N ILE A 65 5.53 3.41 1.31
CA ILE A 65 4.19 2.91 1.58
C ILE A 65 3.96 2.92 3.09
N GLU A 66 2.98 3.69 3.53
CA GLU A 66 2.47 3.69 4.91
C GLU A 66 1.28 2.72 5.02
N CYS A 67 1.25 1.84 6.02
CA CYS A 67 0.25 0.79 6.15
C CYS A 67 -0.70 1.07 7.31
N LYS A 68 -2.01 1.21 7.03
CA LYS A 68 -3.03 1.39 8.07
C LYS A 68 -4.14 0.35 7.97
N TYR A 69 -4.35 -0.41 9.05
CA TYR A 69 -5.42 -1.39 9.14
C TYR A 69 -6.33 -1.08 10.32
N GLN A 70 -7.64 -1.10 10.08
CA GLN A 70 -8.64 -0.90 11.13
C GLN A 70 -9.87 -1.78 10.87
N ASP A 71 -10.08 -2.85 11.66
CA ASP A 71 -11.28 -3.71 11.54
C ASP A 71 -12.43 -3.29 12.47
N VAL A 72 -12.11 -2.53 13.53
CA VAL A 72 -13.08 -1.92 14.46
C VAL A 72 -12.77 -0.44 14.60
N GLN A 73 -13.79 0.39 14.82
CA GLN A 73 -13.59 1.84 14.96
C GLN A 73 -12.59 2.16 16.08
N GLY A 74 -11.67 3.06 15.78
CA GLY A 74 -10.60 3.43 16.71
C GLY A 74 -9.89 4.71 16.31
N THR A 75 -8.77 4.98 16.96
CA THR A 75 -8.01 6.22 16.81
C THR A 75 -7.18 6.31 15.53
N ALA A 76 -7.19 5.29 14.65
CA ALA A 76 -6.43 5.40 13.40
C ALA A 76 -7.04 6.47 12.49
N ASP A 77 -8.36 6.65 12.55
CA ASP A 77 -9.12 7.69 11.85
C ASP A 77 -8.54 9.08 12.07
N GLU A 78 -8.24 9.43 13.33
CA GLU A 78 -7.73 10.75 13.72
C GLU A 78 -6.35 11.05 13.11
N LYS A 79 -5.62 10.01 12.72
CA LYS A 79 -4.24 10.12 12.20
C LYS A 79 -4.18 10.15 10.68
N ILE A 80 -5.25 9.82 9.98
CA ILE A 80 -5.25 9.74 8.51
C ILE A 80 -4.91 11.08 7.84
N PRO A 81 -5.48 12.23 8.23
CA PRO A 81 -5.12 13.51 7.61
C PRO A 81 -3.61 13.79 7.70
N TYR A 82 -3.04 13.63 8.89
CA TYR A 82 -1.60 13.81 9.11
C TYR A 82 -0.75 12.82 8.32
N ALA A 83 -1.16 11.55 8.23
CA ALA A 83 -0.42 10.54 7.46
C ALA A 83 -0.40 10.87 5.96
N LEU A 84 -1.51 11.37 5.41
CA LEU A 84 -1.59 11.80 4.02
C LEU A 84 -0.72 13.04 3.76
N ASP A 85 -0.77 14.04 4.64
CA ASP A 85 0.09 15.23 4.53
C ASP A 85 1.57 14.86 4.67
N ASP A 86 1.90 13.91 5.55
CA ASP A 86 3.26 13.43 5.74
C ASP A 86 3.81 12.73 4.48
N LEU A 87 2.99 11.90 3.84
CA LEU A 87 3.32 11.27 2.56
C LEU A 87 3.46 12.28 1.43
N ALA A 88 2.62 13.32 1.41
CA ALA A 88 2.70 14.39 0.41
C ALA A 88 4.00 15.20 0.51
N ALA A 89 4.59 15.27 1.71
CA ALA A 89 5.85 15.97 1.98
C ALA A 89 7.12 15.12 1.72
N LEU A 90 7.00 13.90 1.19
CA LEU A 90 8.15 13.07 0.85
C LEU A 90 8.89 13.55 -0.39
N TRP A 91 10.22 13.34 -0.40
CA TRP A 91 11.09 13.56 -1.56
C TRP A 91 10.90 12.54 -2.69
N ILE A 92 10.20 11.43 -2.39
CA ILE A 92 9.87 10.36 -3.31
C ILE A 92 8.35 10.18 -3.31
N PRO A 93 7.78 9.49 -4.32
CA PRO A 93 6.39 9.07 -4.25
C PRO A 93 6.08 8.36 -2.93
N GLY A 94 4.92 8.68 -2.35
CA GLY A 94 4.40 8.06 -1.14
C GLY A 94 2.95 7.64 -1.34
N CYS A 95 2.53 6.52 -0.76
CA CYS A 95 1.11 6.19 -0.66
C CYS A 95 0.75 5.55 0.68
N LEU A 96 -0.51 5.73 1.08
CA LEU A 96 -1.13 5.11 2.23
C LEU A 96 -1.93 3.91 1.75
N VAL A 97 -1.50 2.72 2.13
CA VAL A 97 -2.23 1.49 1.89
C VAL A 97 -3.14 1.22 3.08
N TYR A 98 -4.44 1.05 2.83
CA TYR A 98 -5.42 0.80 3.87
C TYR A 98 -6.28 -0.44 3.62
N ALA A 99 -6.78 -1.02 4.71
CA ALA A 99 -7.78 -2.09 4.70
C ALA A 99 -8.53 -2.17 6.03
N GLY A 100 -9.48 -3.11 6.12
CA GLY A 100 -10.36 -3.29 7.27
C GLY A 100 -11.68 -2.53 7.14
N ARG A 101 -12.62 -2.82 8.03
CA ARG A 101 -14.01 -2.32 7.96
C ARG A 101 -14.37 -1.30 9.05
N GLY A 102 -13.41 -0.97 9.90
CA GLY A 102 -13.63 -0.12 11.07
C GLY A 102 -13.50 1.37 10.80
N TRP A 103 -13.30 1.82 9.56
CA TRP A 103 -13.14 3.23 9.22
C TRP A 103 -14.45 4.01 9.40
N SER A 104 -14.40 5.23 9.94
CA SER A 104 -15.55 6.14 9.85
C SER A 104 -15.82 6.52 8.39
N LYS A 105 -17.07 6.86 8.09
CA LYS A 105 -17.49 7.26 6.73
C LYS A 105 -16.70 8.45 6.20
N GLY A 106 -16.40 9.43 7.05
CA GLY A 106 -15.65 10.64 6.66
C GLY A 106 -14.22 10.31 6.22
N VAL A 107 -13.53 9.49 7.02
CA VAL A 107 -12.17 9.04 6.70
C VAL A 107 -12.16 8.12 5.48
N LEU A 108 -13.13 7.21 5.36
CA LEU A 108 -13.24 6.34 4.20
C LEU A 108 -13.41 7.14 2.90
N HIS A 109 -14.30 8.15 2.88
CA HIS A 109 -14.43 9.05 1.73
C HIS A 109 -13.13 9.80 1.44
N GLN A 110 -12.40 10.26 2.46
CA GLN A 110 -11.12 10.94 2.29
C GLN A 110 -10.07 10.01 1.66
N LEU A 111 -9.98 8.76 2.13
CA LEU A 111 -9.09 7.74 1.59
C LEU A 111 -9.45 7.40 0.14
N GLU A 112 -10.72 7.10 -0.14
CA GLU A 112 -11.20 6.74 -1.48
C GLU A 112 -11.04 7.88 -2.50
N ALA A 113 -11.10 9.14 -2.06
CA ALA A 113 -10.88 10.31 -2.91
C ALA A 113 -9.40 10.70 -3.07
N SER A 114 -8.50 10.14 -2.27
CA SER A 114 -7.10 10.56 -2.23
C SER A 114 -6.28 9.88 -3.31
N ARG A 115 -5.55 10.69 -4.10
CA ARG A 115 -4.52 10.20 -5.04
C ARG A 115 -3.32 9.53 -4.35
N LEU A 116 -3.21 9.68 -3.03
CA LEU A 116 -2.13 9.13 -2.21
C LEU A 116 -2.59 7.91 -1.42
N ALA A 117 -3.80 7.42 -1.60
CA ALA A 117 -4.29 6.24 -0.87
C ALA A 117 -4.67 5.10 -1.84
N ALA A 118 -4.56 3.88 -1.34
CA ALA A 118 -5.02 2.69 -2.05
C ALA A 118 -5.58 1.67 -1.06
N PHE A 119 -6.78 1.16 -1.36
CA PHE A 119 -7.26 -0.04 -0.71
C PHE A 119 -6.43 -1.25 -1.18
N CYS A 120 -5.86 -2.00 -0.23
CA CYS A 120 -5.17 -3.25 -0.54
C CYS A 120 -5.34 -4.28 0.58
N LEU A 121 -5.96 -5.42 0.26
CA LEU A 121 -6.05 -6.57 1.15
C LEU A 121 -5.70 -7.88 0.41
N PRO A 122 -4.42 -8.27 0.39
CA PRO A 122 -3.98 -9.54 -0.18
C PRO A 122 -4.50 -10.73 0.63
N GLU A 123 -4.79 -11.84 -0.04
CA GLU A 123 -5.24 -13.07 0.61
C GLU A 123 -4.12 -14.12 0.65
N ARG A 124 -3.88 -14.67 1.85
CA ARG A 124 -2.97 -15.81 2.03
C ARG A 124 -3.67 -17.13 1.68
N PRO A 125 -2.94 -18.18 1.25
CA PRO A 125 -1.48 -18.21 1.11
C PRO A 125 -0.96 -17.68 -0.22
N ASN A 126 -1.81 -17.58 -1.24
CA ASN A 126 -1.36 -17.39 -2.62
C ASN A 126 -0.89 -15.97 -2.95
N LEU A 127 -1.29 -14.96 -2.18
CA LEU A 127 -0.94 -13.55 -2.40
C LEU A 127 -1.20 -13.10 -3.84
N SER A 128 -2.17 -13.71 -4.51
CA SER A 128 -2.49 -13.44 -5.91
C SER A 128 -3.17 -12.09 -6.07
N ARG A 129 -2.92 -11.42 -7.20
CA ARG A 129 -3.63 -10.18 -7.55
C ARG A 129 -5.13 -10.42 -7.61
N SER A 130 -5.89 -9.46 -7.12
CA SER A 130 -7.35 -9.52 -7.10
C SER A 130 -7.94 -8.12 -7.20
N ARG A 131 -9.27 -8.01 -7.18
CA ARG A 131 -9.93 -6.71 -7.05
C ARG A 131 -9.53 -5.97 -5.78
N ALA A 132 -9.21 -6.71 -4.71
CA ALA A 132 -8.84 -6.16 -3.42
C ALA A 132 -7.38 -5.69 -3.35
N THR A 133 -6.54 -5.91 -4.36
CA THR A 133 -5.13 -5.44 -4.40
C THR A 133 -4.88 -4.40 -5.48
N ARG A 134 -5.88 -4.19 -6.34
CA ARG A 134 -5.74 -3.55 -7.64
C ARG A 134 -5.33 -2.08 -7.58
N GLU A 135 -5.73 -1.37 -6.54
CA GLU A 135 -5.36 0.05 -6.40
C GLU A 135 -3.87 0.21 -6.12
N LEU A 136 -3.31 -0.61 -5.23
CA LEU A 136 -1.86 -0.63 -4.98
C LEU A 136 -1.10 -1.07 -6.24
N ASP A 137 -1.61 -2.08 -6.96
CA ASP A 137 -1.06 -2.55 -8.22
C ASP A 137 -0.90 -1.40 -9.24
N TYR A 138 -1.92 -0.54 -9.37
CA TYR A 138 -1.87 0.62 -10.27
C TYR A 138 -0.86 1.67 -9.83
N ILE A 139 -0.74 1.96 -8.54
CA ILE A 139 0.27 2.90 -8.03
C ILE A 139 1.68 2.37 -8.32
N LEU A 140 1.91 1.08 -8.13
CA LEU A 140 3.20 0.44 -8.42
C LEU A 140 3.52 0.47 -9.92
N ALA A 141 2.57 0.10 -10.79
CA ALA A 141 2.78 0.20 -12.23
C ALA A 141 3.00 1.64 -12.70
N ALA A 142 2.30 2.63 -12.13
CA ALA A 142 2.53 4.04 -12.44
C ALA A 142 3.93 4.50 -12.05
N THR A 143 4.39 4.08 -10.87
CA THR A 143 5.72 4.45 -10.34
C THR A 143 6.84 3.82 -11.17
N PHE A 144 6.74 2.52 -11.45
CA PHE A 144 7.83 1.74 -12.03
C PHE A 144 7.65 1.44 -13.53
N GLY A 145 6.52 1.78 -14.14
CA GLY A 145 6.31 1.69 -15.58
C GLY A 145 6.11 0.27 -16.13
N PHE A 146 5.56 -0.67 -15.36
CA PHE A 146 5.26 -2.04 -15.81
C PHE A 146 3.77 -2.28 -16.10
N TRP A 147 3.11 -1.34 -16.80
CA TRP A 147 1.67 -1.42 -17.11
C TRP A 147 1.25 -2.71 -17.83
N GLU A 148 2.09 -3.28 -18.69
CA GLU A 148 1.79 -4.52 -19.41
C GLU A 148 1.58 -5.72 -18.48
N ALA A 149 2.20 -5.72 -17.30
CA ALA A 149 2.00 -6.77 -16.30
C ALA A 149 0.59 -6.72 -15.71
N ILE A 150 -0.05 -5.54 -15.66
CA ILE A 150 -1.30 -5.28 -14.91
C ILE A 150 -2.51 -5.10 -15.82
N LEU A 151 -2.33 -4.47 -16.98
CA LEU A 151 -3.42 -4.26 -17.92
C LEU A 151 -3.85 -5.59 -18.55
N PRO A 152 -5.16 -5.92 -18.56
CA PRO A 152 -5.63 -7.15 -19.17
C PRO A 152 -5.32 -7.16 -20.67
N ALA A 153 -4.56 -8.14 -21.15
CA ALA A 153 -4.24 -8.27 -22.58
C ALA A 153 -5.49 -8.32 -23.48
N ALA A 154 -6.60 -8.86 -22.97
CA ALA A 154 -7.90 -8.90 -23.66
C ALA A 154 -8.53 -7.50 -23.90
N LYS A 155 -8.08 -6.48 -23.18
CA LYS A 155 -8.53 -5.07 -23.34
C LYS A 155 -7.61 -4.28 -24.27
N ARG A 156 -6.53 -4.87 -24.79
CA ARG A 156 -5.66 -4.22 -25.78
C ARG A 156 -6.47 -3.98 -27.05
N TYR A 157 -6.56 -2.72 -27.48
CA TYR A 157 -7.22 -2.37 -28.73
C TYR A 157 -6.56 -3.11 -29.90
N ARG A 158 -7.39 -3.74 -30.73
CA ARG A 158 -6.98 -4.41 -31.97
C ARG A 158 -7.62 -3.64 -33.12
N ARG A 159 -6.80 -3.22 -34.09
CA ARG A 159 -7.26 -2.63 -35.35
C ARG A 159 -7.86 -3.71 -36.24
#